data_AF-A0AB37QVN2-F1
#
_entry.id   AF-A0AB37QVN2-F1
#
_cell.length_a   1.000
_cell.length_b   1.000
_cell.length_c   1.000
_cell.angle_alpha   90.00
_cell.angle_beta   90.00
_cell.angle_gamma   90.00
#
_symmetry.space_group_name_H-M   'P 1'
#
loop_
_entity.id
_entity.type
_entity.pdbx_description
1 polymer ?
#
loop_
_entity_poly.entity_id
_entity_poly.type
_entity_poly.pdbx_seq_one_letter_code
_entity_poly.pdbx_strand_id
1 'polypeptide(L)' 'MALYKVGAASAAEPDWTVEAGVPEMTRQLDLNDSLAEVSGCMLFRHMFLRASQTQQVVDYLKLRWADV' A
#
# COMPACT_ATOMS: atom_id res chain seq x y z
N MET A 1 -2.77 -12.57 -5.71
CA MET A 1 -3.29 -11.19 -5.82
C MET A 1 -3.46 -10.64 -4.41
N ALA A 2 -2.60 -9.73 -3.98
CA ALA A 2 -2.73 -9.06 -2.69
C ALA A 2 -3.62 -7.82 -2.84
N LEU A 3 -4.62 -7.67 -1.97
CA LEU A 3 -5.54 -6.53 -2.00
C LEU A 3 -5.15 -5.56 -0.89
N TYR A 4 -4.65 -4.39 -1.27
CA TYR A 4 -4.28 -3.32 -0.34
C TYR A 4 -5.48 -2.42 -0.09
N LYS A 5 -5.92 -2.29 1.16
CA LYS A 5 -7.10 -1.48 1.53
C LYS A 5 -6.68 -0.26 2.34
N VAL A 6 -6.10 0.71 1.64
CA VAL A 6 -5.70 1.99 2.24
C VAL A 6 -6.83 3.01 2.13
N GLY A 7 -6.99 3.82 3.17
CA GLY A 7 -7.90 4.97 3.17
C GLY A 7 -9.36 4.66 3.50
N ALA A 8 -9.72 3.41 3.78
CA ALA A 8 -11.03 3.06 4.32
C ALA A 8 -10.83 2.32 5.63
N ALA A 9 -11.32 2.89 6.74
CA ALA A 9 -11.27 2.23 8.03
C ALA A 9 -12.14 0.97 8.00
N SER A 10 -11.60 -0.14 8.50
CA SER A 10 -12.26 -1.44 8.57
C SER A 10 -12.00 -2.01 9.96
N ALA A 11 -13.06 -2.32 10.71
CA ALA A 11 -12.92 -2.93 12.03
C ALA A 11 -12.29 -4.34 11.96
N ALA A 12 -12.42 -5.01 10.81
CA ALA A 12 -11.80 -6.31 10.56
C ALA A 12 -10.30 -6.22 10.25
N GLU A 13 -9.82 -5.04 9.84
CA GLU A 13 -8.44 -4.85 9.38
C GLU A 13 -7.86 -3.56 9.99
N PRO A 14 -7.70 -3.50 11.33
CA PRO A 14 -7.31 -2.29 12.05
C PRO A 14 -5.90 -1.80 11.69
N ASP A 15 -5.00 -2.69 11.26
CA ASP A 15 -3.61 -2.34 10.95
C ASP A 15 -3.48 -1.33 9.79
N TRP A 16 -4.44 -1.30 8.86
CA TRP A 16 -4.50 -0.31 7.77
C TRP A 16 -4.85 1.11 8.25
N THR A 17 -5.28 1.26 9.50
CA THR A 17 -5.60 2.56 10.10
C THR A 17 -4.42 3.17 10.86
N VAL A 18 -3.42 2.36 11.23
CA VAL A 18 -2.22 2.80 11.92
C VAL A 18 -1.34 3.57 10.94
N GLU A 19 -0.97 4.81 11.28
CA GLU A 19 -0.12 5.67 10.45
C GLU A 19 -0.56 5.71 8.97
N ALA A 20 -1.88 5.89 8.76
CA ALA A 20 -2.53 5.89 7.45
C ALA A 20 -2.30 4.61 6.60
N GLY A 21 -1.88 3.51 7.22
CA GLY A 21 -1.65 2.22 6.59
C GLY A 21 -0.27 2.05 5.96
N VAL A 22 0.67 2.97 6.17
CA VAL A 22 2.04 2.88 5.64
C VAL A 22 2.80 1.66 6.18
N PRO A 23 2.76 1.32 7.49
CA PRO A 23 3.46 0.16 8.02
C PRO A 23 2.93 -1.16 7.43
N GLU A 24 1.61 -1.28 7.29
CA GLU A 24 0.97 -2.44 6.67
C GLU A 24 1.35 -2.57 5.19
N MET A 25 1.28 -1.47 4.43
CA MET A 25 1.70 -1.43 3.03
C MET A 25 3.16 -1.90 2.88
N THR A 26 4.06 -1.39 3.71
CA THR A 26 5.48 -1.76 3.72
C THR A 26 5.65 -3.26 3.91
N ARG A 27 5.03 -3.82 4.96
CA ARG A 27 5.15 -5.25 5.29
C ARG A 27 4.68 -6.15 4.14
N GLN A 28 3.57 -5.80 3.51
CA GLN A 28 3.02 -6.57 2.38
C GLN A 28 3.92 -6.50 1.14
N LEU A 29 4.54 -5.34 0.89
CA LEU A 29 5.49 -5.18 -0.22
C LEU A 29 6.80 -5.93 0.05
N ASP A 30 7.35 -5.84 1.25
CA ASP A 30 8.57 -6.56 1.63
C ASP A 30 8.37 -8.08 1.59
N LEU A 31 7.19 -8.56 2.01
CA LEU A 31 6.83 -9.97 1.87
C LEU A 31 6.80 -10.40 0.40
N ASN A 32 6.17 -9.60 -0.47
CA ASN A 32 6.13 -9.89 -1.90
C ASN A 32 7.53 -9.92 -2.52
N ASP A 33 8.40 -8.95 -2.18
CA ASP A 33 9.77 -8.90 -2.69
C ASP A 33 10.63 -10.09 -2.21
N SER A 34 10.30 -10.68 -1.05
CA SER A 34 10.97 -11.88 -0.53
C SER A 34 10.61 -13.17 -1.28
N LEU A 35 9.50 -13.18 -2.02
CA LEU A 35 8.99 -14.36 -2.72
C LEU A 35 9.37 -14.31 -4.20
N ALA A 36 10.34 -15.12 -4.60
CA ALA A 36 10.87 -15.12 -5.98
C ALA A 36 9.81 -15.41 -7.07
N GLU A 37 8.72 -16.10 -6.72
CA GLU A 37 7.60 -16.38 -7.64
C GLU A 37 6.64 -15.19 -7.80
N VAL A 38 6.73 -14.19 -6.92
CA VAL A 38 5.90 -12.99 -6.96
C VAL A 38 6.59 -11.97 -7.86
N SER A 39 6.01 -11.78 -9.05
CA SER A 39 6.39 -10.73 -9.99
C SER A 39 5.10 -10.12 -10.51
N GLY A 40 4.98 -8.78 -10.56
CA GLY A 40 3.71 -8.21 -11.01
C GLY A 40 3.55 -6.70 -10.96
N CYS A 41 2.30 -6.31 -11.18
CA CYS A 41 1.81 -4.94 -11.27
C CYS A 41 0.86 -4.66 -10.09
N MET A 42 0.96 -3.47 -9.51
CA MET A 42 0.00 -2.98 -8.53
C MET A 42 -1.23 -2.40 -9.23
N LEU A 43 -2.41 -2.90 -8.90
CA LEU A 43 -3.68 -2.33 -9.31
C LEU A 43 -4.21 -1.40 -8.22
N PHE A 44 -4.60 -0.19 -8.60
CA PHE A 44 -5.14 0.81 -7.68
C PHE A 44 -6.40 1.45 -8.24
N ARG A 45 -7.24 1.97 -7.34
CA ARG A 45 -8.39 2.79 -7.71
C ARG A 45 -7.90 4.22 -7.96
N HIS A 46 -8.07 4.74 -9.18
CA HIS A 46 -7.55 6.05 -9.58
C HIS A 46 -7.88 7.18 -8.59
N MET A 47 -9.13 7.26 -8.14
CA MET A 47 -9.56 8.31 -7.19
C MET A 47 -8.88 8.21 -5.83
N PHE A 48 -8.47 7.01 -5.41
CA PHE A 48 -7.74 6.83 -4.16
C PHE A 48 -6.29 7.31 -4.25
N LEU A 49 -5.74 7.58 -5.44
CA LEU A 49 -4.43 8.25 -5.52
C LEU A 49 -4.50 9.75 -5.20
N ARG A 50 -5.70 10.33 -5.21
CA ARG A 50 -5.93 11.77 -5.00
C ARG A 50 -6.64 12.08 -3.68
N ALA A 51 -7.04 11.06 -2.94
CA ALA A 51 -7.71 11.23 -1.66
C ALA A 51 -6.69 11.66 -0.60
N SER A 52 -7.03 12.65 0.22
CA SER A 52 -6.14 13.14 1.29
C SER A 52 -5.74 12.03 2.26
N GLN A 53 -6.69 11.15 2.59
CA GLN A 53 -6.53 10.03 3.52
C GLN A 53 -5.52 8.95 3.06
N THR A 54 -5.15 8.92 1.78
CA THR A 54 -4.20 7.94 1.22
C THR A 54 -2.87 8.58 0.84
N GLN A 55 -2.73 9.91 0.98
CA GLN A 55 -1.59 10.65 0.46
C GLN A 55 -0.25 10.17 1.03
N GLN A 56 -0.20 9.83 2.33
CA GLN A 56 1.00 9.30 2.97
C GLN A 56 1.48 7.99 2.32
N VAL A 57 0.55 7.09 1.99
CA VAL A 57 0.88 5.86 1.27
C VAL A 57 1.32 6.16 -0.16
N VAL A 58 0.65 7.09 -0.85
CA VAL A 58 1.05 7.49 -2.21
C VAL A 58 2.48 8.05 -2.22
N ASP A 59 2.83 8.88 -1.25
CA ASP A 59 4.16 9.47 -1.12
C ASP A 59 5.21 8.40 -0.77
N TYR A 60 4.86 7.46 0.11
CA TYR A 60 5.70 6.29 0.40
C TYR A 60 5.97 5.43 -0.85
N LEU A 61 4.94 5.12 -1.65
CA LEU A 61 5.09 4.32 -2.87
C LEU A 61 5.98 5.03 -3.90
N LYS A 62 5.82 6.36 -4.06
CA LYS A 62 6.71 7.16 -4.91
C LYS A 62 8.16 7.12 -4.44
N LEU A 63 8.39 7.21 -3.13
CA LEU A 63 9.73 7.14 -2.55
C LEU A 63 10.37 5.77 -2.75
N ARG A 64 9.61 4.68 -2.51
CA ARG A 64 10.11 3.30 -2.63
C ARG A 64 10.62 2.98 -4.05
N TRP A 65 9.97 3.52 -5.06
CA TRP A 65 10.33 3.31 -6.47
C TRP A 65 10.87 4.56 -7.17
N ALA A 66 11.39 5.54 -6.43
CA ALA A 66 11.94 6.76 -7.00
C ALA A 66 13.17 6.50 -7.89
N ASP A 67 13.90 5.42 -7.59
CA ASP A 67 15.18 5.07 -8.22
C ASP A 67 15.10 3.83 -9.13
N VAL A 68 13.88 3.33 -9.41
CA VAL A 68 13.63 2.23 -10.35
C VAL A 68 13.23 2.80 -11.70
#